data_AF-A0A520Z5J1-F1
#
_entry.id   AF-A0A520Z5J1-F1
#
_cell.length_a   1.000
_cell.length_b   1.000
_cell.length_c   1.000
_cell.angle_alpha   90.00
_cell.angle_beta   90.00
_cell.angle_gamma   90.00
#
_symmetry.space_group_name_H-M   'P 1'
#
loop_
_entity.id
_entity.type
_entity.pdbx_description
1 polymer ?
#
loop_
_entity_poly.entity_id
_entity_poly.type
_entity_poly.pdbx_seq_one_letter_code
_entity_poly.pdbx_strand_id
1 'polypeptide(L)'
;MNNLLRYSALVLFIVSLASCSNNDNDDNAVVNPPADYFPLSLDNFWNYDVTNRNLDLNETQSSRDSVYVASANGNLFGLAVNGIANGTMNTILTQMSLMPSDNRLSGTGSVTFPFEGLEDFQIGVNNVVFYDTSVAASTTLSTVEGVLEQMVEGLPITATYTLRTVQGSISESMFLNNENYTNVIES
;
A
#
# COMPACT_ATOMS: atom_id res chain seq x y z
N MET A 1 -60.80 -46.10 24.74
CA MET A 1 -60.76 -44.63 24.67
C MET A 1 -59.34 -44.18 24.28
N ASN A 2 -58.95 -44.35 23.01
CA ASN A 2 -57.58 -44.11 22.53
C ASN A 2 -57.52 -43.21 21.28
N ASN A 3 -58.50 -42.31 21.13
CA ASN A 3 -58.62 -41.46 19.92
C ASN A 3 -58.55 -39.95 20.21
N LEU A 4 -58.15 -39.54 21.43
CA LEU A 4 -57.96 -38.12 21.79
C LEU A 4 -56.48 -37.70 21.85
N LEU A 5 -55.55 -38.64 21.84
CA LEU A 5 -54.09 -38.36 21.87
C LEU A 5 -53.43 -38.31 20.49
N ARG A 6 -54.18 -38.59 19.40
CA ARG A 6 -53.64 -38.58 18.03
C ARG A 6 -53.84 -37.27 17.26
N TYR A 7 -54.69 -36.37 17.75
CA TYR A 7 -54.91 -35.07 17.11
C TYR A 7 -54.07 -33.93 17.73
N SER A 8 -53.39 -34.17 18.86
CA SER A 8 -52.53 -33.17 19.51
C SER A 8 -51.17 -32.97 18.83
N ALA A 9 -50.75 -33.89 17.95
CA ALA A 9 -49.48 -33.77 17.22
C ALA A 9 -49.64 -33.10 15.83
N LEU A 10 -50.87 -32.97 15.32
CA LEU A 10 -51.13 -32.39 13.99
C LEU A 10 -51.36 -30.86 14.02
N VAL A 11 -51.75 -30.31 15.17
CA VAL A 11 -52.01 -28.87 15.31
C VAL A 11 -50.73 -28.06 15.59
N LEU A 12 -49.66 -28.72 16.06
CA LEU A 12 -48.37 -28.06 16.32
C LEU A 12 -47.47 -27.89 15.08
N PHE A 13 -47.84 -28.47 13.93
CA PHE A 13 -47.06 -28.41 12.69
C PHE A 13 -47.54 -27.33 11.70
N ILE A 14 -48.68 -26.66 11.99
CA ILE A 14 -49.28 -25.66 11.08
C ILE A 14 -48.88 -24.22 11.46
N VAL A 15 -48.24 -24.01 12.63
CA VAL A 15 -47.81 -22.67 13.08
C VAL A 15 -46.42 -22.28 12.55
N SER A 16 -45.72 -23.15 11.81
CA SER A 16 -44.37 -22.87 11.29
C SER A 16 -44.33 -22.30 9.85
N LEU A 17 -45.47 -21.89 9.27
CA LEU A 17 -45.52 -21.39 7.87
C LEU A 17 -46.05 -19.96 7.73
N ALA A 18 -46.12 -19.18 8.81
CA ALA A 18 -46.53 -17.77 8.76
C ALA A 18 -45.54 -16.86 9.49
N SER A 19 -44.32 -16.75 8.96
CA SER A 19 -43.47 -15.59 9.21
C SER A 19 -42.55 -15.32 8.02
N CYS A 20 -43.15 -14.93 6.90
CA CYS A 20 -42.50 -14.06 5.91
C CYS A 20 -43.40 -12.84 5.73
N SER A 21 -43.30 -11.90 6.66
CA SER A 21 -43.55 -10.51 6.34
C SER A 21 -42.20 -9.95 5.92
N ASN A 22 -41.97 -9.82 4.60
CA ASN A 22 -40.90 -8.99 4.06
C ASN A 22 -41.09 -7.59 4.63
N ASN A 23 -40.27 -7.25 5.61
CA ASN A 23 -39.95 -5.87 5.89
C ASN A 23 -38.49 -5.72 5.50
N ASP A 24 -38.28 -5.51 4.19
CA ASP A 24 -37.00 -5.13 3.61
C ASP A 24 -36.68 -3.73 4.10
N ASN A 25 -36.17 -3.64 5.32
CA ASN A 25 -35.45 -2.49 5.84
C ASN A 25 -34.24 -3.06 6.59
N ASP A 26 -33.41 -3.79 5.85
CA ASP A 26 -32.08 -4.15 6.29
C ASP A 26 -31.12 -3.25 5.52
N ASP A 27 -31.08 -1.99 5.93
CA ASP A 27 -30.02 -1.03 5.60
C ASP A 27 -28.76 -1.40 6.39
N ASN A 28 -28.43 -2.71 6.40
CA ASN A 28 -27.12 -3.22 6.74
C ASN A 28 -26.23 -2.78 5.60
N ALA A 29 -25.81 -1.50 5.65
CA ALA A 29 -24.62 -1.05 4.97
C ALA A 29 -23.56 -2.11 5.25
N VAL A 30 -23.22 -2.89 4.23
CA VAL A 30 -22.03 -3.72 4.26
C VAL A 30 -20.89 -2.74 4.46
N VAL A 31 -20.50 -2.54 5.72
CA VAL A 31 -19.28 -1.81 6.04
C VAL A 31 -18.19 -2.74 5.57
N ASN A 32 -17.77 -2.57 4.31
CA ASN A 32 -16.55 -3.18 3.84
C ASN A 32 -15.47 -2.78 4.86
N PRO A 33 -14.72 -3.73 5.44
CA PRO A 33 -13.59 -3.37 6.29
C PRO A 33 -12.69 -2.43 5.48
N PRO A 34 -12.07 -1.42 6.13
CA PRO A 34 -11.10 -0.58 5.45
C PRO A 34 -10.10 -1.48 4.73
N ALA A 35 -9.94 -1.27 3.43
CA ALA A 35 -9.10 -2.13 2.63
C ALA A 35 -7.65 -1.97 3.08
N ASP A 36 -7.01 -3.09 3.43
CA ASP A 36 -5.60 -3.10 3.80
C ASP A 36 -4.74 -3.13 2.54
N TYR A 37 -4.53 -1.95 1.96
CA TYR A 37 -3.76 -1.77 0.72
C TYR A 37 -2.27 -2.04 0.89
N PHE A 38 -1.78 -2.10 2.14
CA PHE A 38 -0.37 -2.34 2.42
C PHE A 38 -0.22 -3.04 3.79
N PRO A 39 -0.43 -4.36 3.85
CA PRO A 39 -0.50 -5.08 5.11
C PRO A 39 0.85 -5.10 5.82
N LEU A 40 0.97 -4.39 6.94
CA LEU A 40 2.22 -4.19 7.67
C LEU A 40 2.33 -5.05 8.95
N SER A 41 2.15 -6.37 8.84
CA SER A 41 2.47 -7.27 9.96
C SER A 41 3.94 -7.67 9.91
N LEU A 42 4.57 -7.88 11.08
CA LEU A 42 5.95 -8.38 11.15
C LEU A 42 6.08 -9.66 10.31
N ASP A 43 7.18 -9.78 9.56
CA ASP A 43 7.48 -10.88 8.63
C ASP A 43 6.56 -10.97 7.39
N ASN A 44 5.61 -10.06 7.19
CA ASN A 44 4.97 -9.91 5.88
C ASN A 44 6.04 -9.61 4.83
N PHE A 45 5.92 -10.25 3.67
CA PHE A 45 6.89 -10.16 2.60
C PHE A 45 6.20 -10.01 1.25
N TRP A 46 6.86 -9.30 0.34
CA TRP A 46 6.44 -9.13 -1.05
C TRP A 46 7.62 -9.46 -1.94
N ASN A 47 7.39 -10.32 -2.93
CA ASN A 47 8.35 -10.64 -3.98
C ASN A 47 7.76 -10.19 -5.32
N TYR A 48 8.55 -9.48 -6.11
CA TYR A 48 8.08 -8.96 -7.39
C TYR A 48 9.24 -8.73 -8.35
N ASP A 49 8.91 -8.67 -9.63
CA ASP A 49 9.90 -8.42 -10.67
C ASP A 49 9.99 -6.92 -10.93
N VAL A 50 11.22 -6.40 -11.01
CA VAL A 50 11.53 -5.01 -11.32
C VAL A 50 12.16 -4.97 -12.71
N THR A 51 11.59 -4.13 -13.57
CA THR A 51 12.12 -3.86 -14.90
C THR A 51 12.68 -2.44 -14.94
N ASN A 52 14.00 -2.31 -15.08
CA ASN A 52 14.70 -1.05 -15.21
C ASN A 52 15.11 -0.84 -16.66
N ARG A 53 14.93 0.37 -17.19
CA ARG A 53 15.36 0.74 -18.55
C ARG A 53 16.49 1.75 -18.48
N ASN A 54 17.68 1.35 -18.94
CA ASN A 54 18.78 2.26 -19.17
C ASN A 54 18.55 2.98 -20.51
N LEU A 55 18.25 4.28 -20.45
CA LEU A 55 17.95 5.08 -21.63
C LEU A 55 19.18 5.37 -22.49
N ASP A 56 20.37 5.43 -21.88
CA ASP A 56 21.62 5.75 -22.58
C ASP A 56 22.12 4.58 -23.41
N LEU A 57 21.98 3.35 -22.89
CA LEU A 57 22.35 2.11 -23.57
C LEU A 57 21.18 1.50 -24.37
N ASN A 58 19.97 2.03 -24.21
CA ASN A 58 18.72 1.45 -24.72
C ASN A 58 18.55 -0.03 -24.31
N GLU A 59 18.95 -0.35 -23.09
CA GLU A 59 18.89 -1.69 -22.51
C GLU A 59 17.80 -1.79 -21.46
N THR A 60 17.16 -2.95 -21.38
CA THR A 60 16.19 -3.27 -20.33
C THR A 60 16.75 -4.40 -19.48
N GLN A 61 16.85 -4.17 -18.18
CA GLN A 61 17.29 -5.16 -17.22
C GLN A 61 16.13 -5.52 -16.30
N SER A 62 15.87 -6.82 -16.16
CA SER A 62 14.90 -7.35 -15.21
C SER A 62 15.62 -7.98 -14.03
N SER A 63 15.09 -7.75 -12.85
CA SER A 63 15.58 -8.29 -11.58
C SER A 63 14.38 -8.71 -10.73
N ARG A 64 14.63 -9.50 -9.69
CA ARG A 64 13.61 -9.82 -8.69
C ARG A 64 13.97 -9.12 -7.38
N ASP A 65 13.04 -8.33 -6.89
CA ASP A 65 13.11 -7.70 -5.58
C ASP A 65 12.31 -8.49 -4.56
N SER A 66 12.72 -8.35 -3.30
CA SER A 66 11.95 -8.80 -2.16
C SER A 66 12.02 -7.76 -1.06
N VAL A 67 10.88 -7.41 -0.47
CA VAL A 67 10.79 -6.52 0.67
C VAL A 67 9.99 -7.20 1.78
N TYR A 68 10.34 -6.96 3.02
CA TYR A 68 9.66 -7.50 4.19
C TYR A 68 9.56 -6.48 5.31
N VAL A 69 8.59 -6.66 6.21
CA VAL A 69 8.44 -5.84 7.41
C VAL A 69 9.48 -6.28 8.43
N ALA A 70 10.52 -5.47 8.61
CA ALA A 70 11.66 -5.76 9.48
C ALA A 70 11.46 -5.27 10.92
N SER A 71 10.58 -4.30 11.13
CA SER A 71 10.27 -3.78 12.46
C SER A 71 8.84 -3.25 12.53
N ALA A 72 8.26 -3.38 13.73
CA ALA A 72 6.96 -2.85 14.10
C ALA A 72 7.04 -2.28 15.52
N ASN A 73 6.69 -1.01 15.70
CA ASN A 73 6.61 -0.35 16.99
C ASN A 73 5.36 0.54 17.04
N GLY A 74 4.29 0.01 17.63
CA GLY A 74 2.98 0.67 17.59
C GLY A 74 2.47 0.77 16.14
N ASN A 75 2.23 1.99 15.68
CA ASN A 75 1.80 2.26 14.29
C ASN A 75 2.96 2.67 13.36
N LEU A 76 4.20 2.41 13.76
CA LEU A 76 5.40 2.70 12.97
C LEU A 76 6.06 1.40 12.51
N PHE A 77 6.34 1.31 11.23
CA PHE A 77 6.88 0.12 10.58
C PHE A 77 8.13 0.46 9.78
N GLY A 78 9.09 -0.45 9.76
CA GLY A 78 10.29 -0.35 8.93
C GLY A 78 10.37 -1.53 7.97
N LEU A 79 10.72 -1.25 6.72
CA LEU A 79 10.91 -2.28 5.70
C LEU A 79 12.40 -2.57 5.49
N ALA A 80 12.72 -3.80 5.11
CA ALA A 80 14.03 -4.18 4.63
C ALA A 80 13.91 -5.10 3.40
N VAL A 81 15.00 -5.26 2.68
CA VAL A 81 15.07 -6.11 1.47
C VAL A 81 16.01 -7.30 1.71
N ASN A 82 15.74 -8.43 1.06
CA ASN A 82 16.74 -9.50 0.97
C ASN A 82 17.59 -9.27 -0.28
N GLY A 83 18.76 -8.64 -0.09
CA GLY A 83 19.68 -8.30 -1.18
C GLY A 83 19.67 -6.81 -1.51
N ILE A 84 19.66 -6.49 -2.81
CA ILE A 84 19.68 -5.11 -3.31
C ILE A 84 18.26 -4.70 -3.69
N ALA A 85 17.84 -3.50 -3.29
CA ALA A 85 16.63 -2.87 -3.80
C ALA A 85 16.88 -2.36 -5.22
N ASN A 86 16.32 -3.02 -6.24
CA ASN A 86 16.50 -2.61 -7.63
C ASN A 86 15.45 -1.58 -8.07
N GLY A 87 14.30 -1.49 -7.38
CA GLY A 87 13.24 -0.52 -7.68
C GLY A 87 13.34 0.77 -6.85
N THR A 88 13.12 1.93 -7.48
CA THR A 88 13.16 3.25 -6.83
C THR A 88 12.27 3.33 -5.58
N MET A 89 11.04 2.81 -5.65
CA MET A 89 10.12 2.85 -4.50
C MET A 89 10.63 2.00 -3.32
N ASN A 90 11.23 0.83 -3.57
CA ASN A 90 11.84 0.02 -2.50
C ASN A 90 13.00 0.74 -1.83
N THR A 91 13.88 1.33 -2.65
CA THR A 91 15.00 2.12 -2.17
C THR A 91 14.51 3.24 -1.25
N ILE A 92 13.39 3.88 -1.58
CA ILE A 92 12.78 4.91 -0.73
C ILE A 92 12.15 4.30 0.52
N LEU A 93 11.23 3.34 0.40
CA LEU A 93 10.43 2.83 1.51
C LEU A 93 11.26 2.13 2.60
N THR A 94 12.38 1.49 2.23
CA THR A 94 13.30 0.86 3.19
C THR A 94 14.09 1.87 4.05
N GLN A 95 14.09 3.14 3.65
CA GLN A 95 14.74 4.24 4.38
C GLN A 95 13.74 5.07 5.21
N MET A 96 12.51 4.57 5.38
CA MET A 96 11.41 5.27 6.04
C MET A 96 10.94 4.55 7.30
N SER A 97 10.45 5.33 8.25
CA SER A 97 9.47 4.89 9.23
C SER A 97 8.07 5.12 8.67
N LEU A 98 7.40 4.04 8.32
CA LEU A 98 6.09 4.01 7.68
C LEU A 98 4.98 4.02 8.72
N MET A 99 3.95 4.83 8.46
CA MET A 99 2.78 4.97 9.31
C MET A 99 1.52 4.78 8.46
N PRO A 100 0.88 3.60 8.52
CA PRO A 100 -0.37 3.33 7.83
C PRO A 100 -1.55 3.99 8.55
N SER A 101 -2.59 4.21 7.77
CA SER A 101 -3.95 4.59 8.18
C SER A 101 -4.93 4.04 7.15
N ASP A 102 -6.23 4.04 7.44
CA ASP A 102 -7.26 3.34 6.68
C ASP A 102 -7.13 3.44 5.15
N ASN A 103 -6.85 4.65 4.63
CA ASN A 103 -6.77 4.90 3.19
C ASN A 103 -5.40 5.40 2.73
N ARG A 104 -4.40 5.44 3.61
CA ARG A 104 -3.17 6.20 3.34
C ARG A 104 -1.94 5.59 4.00
N LEU A 105 -0.85 5.52 3.23
CA LEU A 105 0.49 5.24 3.75
C LEU A 105 1.32 6.52 3.74
N SER A 106 1.85 6.87 4.91
CA SER A 106 2.77 7.99 5.08
C SER A 106 4.09 7.52 5.65
N GLY A 107 5.15 8.31 5.52
CA GLY A 107 6.42 8.00 6.14
C GLY A 107 7.31 9.21 6.39
N THR A 108 8.21 9.02 7.34
CA THR A 108 9.23 9.99 7.74
C THR A 108 10.58 9.28 7.74
N GLY A 109 11.61 9.90 7.21
CA GLY A 109 12.90 9.27 7.07
C GLY A 109 13.88 10.13 6.32
N SER A 110 14.93 9.50 5.82
CA SER A 110 15.99 10.19 5.11
C SER A 110 16.39 9.37 3.90
N VAL A 111 16.13 9.89 2.69
CA VAL A 111 16.43 9.18 1.45
C VAL A 111 17.81 9.55 0.98
N THR A 112 18.66 8.54 0.83
CA THR A 112 19.97 8.67 0.20
C THR A 112 19.82 8.42 -1.30
N PHE A 113 20.29 9.37 -2.11
CA PHE A 113 20.37 9.28 -3.55
C PHE A 113 21.84 9.25 -3.98
N PRO A 114 22.32 8.16 -4.59
CA PRO A 114 23.66 8.10 -5.12
C PRO A 114 23.78 8.92 -6.40
N PHE A 115 24.87 9.67 -6.55
CA PHE A 115 25.20 10.42 -7.76
C PHE A 115 26.65 10.18 -8.14
N GLU A 116 26.89 9.69 -9.36
CA GLU A 116 28.25 9.46 -9.83
C GLU A 116 29.05 10.78 -9.86
N GLY A 117 30.25 10.75 -9.28
CA GLY A 117 31.16 11.90 -9.22
C GLY A 117 30.81 12.94 -8.15
N LEU A 118 29.78 12.71 -7.33
CA LEU A 118 29.41 13.53 -6.18
C LEU A 118 29.33 12.64 -4.93
N GLU A 119 29.35 13.24 -3.74
CA GLU A 119 28.94 12.52 -2.53
C GLU A 119 27.44 12.23 -2.59
N ASP A 120 27.01 11.15 -1.93
CA ASP A 120 25.60 10.77 -1.88
C ASP A 120 24.78 11.88 -1.22
N PHE A 121 23.70 12.30 -1.87
CA PHE A 121 22.80 13.30 -1.31
C PHE A 121 21.79 12.65 -0.39
N GLN A 122 21.69 13.19 0.82
CA GLN A 122 20.71 12.77 1.80
C GLN A 122 19.60 13.81 1.96
N ILE A 123 18.37 13.41 1.64
CA ILE A 123 17.18 14.25 1.74
C ILE A 123 16.31 13.75 2.90
N GLY A 124 16.27 14.54 3.98
CA GLY A 124 15.33 14.32 5.08
C GLY A 124 13.90 14.66 4.64
N VAL A 125 12.97 13.74 4.89
CA VAL A 125 11.55 13.93 4.58
C VAL A 125 10.69 13.68 5.81
N ASN A 126 9.63 14.47 5.98
CA ASN A 126 8.71 14.36 7.11
C ASN A 126 7.28 14.22 6.60
N ASN A 127 6.60 13.17 7.06
CA ASN A 127 5.20 12.86 6.76
C ASN A 127 4.86 12.90 5.25
N VAL A 128 5.74 12.32 4.41
CA VAL A 128 5.48 12.14 2.97
C VAL A 128 4.41 11.07 2.79
N VAL A 129 3.42 11.36 1.95
CA VAL A 129 2.32 10.45 1.63
C VAL A 129 2.66 9.69 0.34
N PHE A 130 2.69 8.37 0.40
CA PHE A 130 3.04 7.49 -0.74
C PHE A 130 1.82 7.08 -1.56
N TYR A 131 0.69 6.83 -0.91
CA TYR A 131 -0.61 6.67 -1.57
C TYR A 131 -1.72 7.20 -0.67
N ASP A 132 -2.83 7.63 -1.28
CA ASP A 132 -4.08 7.95 -0.60
C ASP A 132 -5.27 7.51 -1.48
N THR A 133 -5.98 6.46 -1.08
CA THR A 133 -7.08 5.90 -1.87
C THR A 133 -8.33 6.78 -1.89
N SER A 134 -8.34 7.87 -1.11
CA SER A 134 -9.40 8.87 -1.12
C SER A 134 -9.20 9.99 -2.14
N VAL A 135 -8.05 10.03 -2.85
CA VAL A 135 -7.75 11.06 -3.85
C VAL A 135 -7.70 10.52 -5.27
N ALA A 136 -7.97 11.39 -6.24
CA ALA A 136 -7.96 11.02 -7.66
C ALA A 136 -6.53 10.75 -8.16
N ALA A 137 -6.42 9.90 -9.19
CA ALA A 137 -5.18 9.67 -9.91
C ALA A 137 -4.53 11.00 -10.38
N SER A 138 -3.21 11.01 -10.49
CA SER A 138 -2.38 12.18 -10.83
C SER A 138 -2.42 13.33 -9.82
N THR A 139 -3.09 13.18 -8.67
CA THR A 139 -3.05 14.17 -7.59
C THR A 139 -1.68 14.17 -6.91
N THR A 140 -1.09 15.34 -6.71
CA THR A 140 0.13 15.44 -5.88
C THR A 140 -0.21 15.17 -4.42
N LEU A 141 0.45 14.17 -3.84
CA LEU A 141 0.23 13.74 -2.46
C LEU A 141 1.17 14.45 -1.48
N SER A 142 2.41 14.69 -1.89
CA SER A 142 3.39 15.43 -1.09
C SER A 142 4.40 16.13 -1.98
N THR A 143 4.96 17.22 -1.47
CA THR A 143 6.05 17.96 -2.10
C THR A 143 7.03 18.39 -1.03
N VAL A 144 8.30 18.04 -1.22
CA VAL A 144 9.42 18.44 -0.37
C VAL A 144 10.41 19.18 -1.27
N GLU A 145 10.73 20.41 -0.92
CA GLU A 145 11.65 21.26 -1.65
C GLU A 145 12.80 21.68 -0.75
N GLY A 146 13.97 21.85 -1.33
CA GLY A 146 15.12 22.29 -0.57
C GLY A 146 16.34 22.57 -1.43
N VAL A 147 17.43 22.82 -0.72
CA VAL A 147 18.74 23.10 -1.28
C VAL A 147 19.75 22.19 -0.60
N LEU A 148 20.61 21.58 -1.40
CA LEU A 148 21.77 20.81 -0.99
C LEU A 148 23.00 21.64 -1.34
N GLU A 149 23.92 21.76 -0.39
CA GLU A 149 25.20 22.46 -0.57
C GLU A 149 26.32 21.49 -0.24
N GLN A 150 27.29 21.35 -1.13
CA GLN A 150 28.46 20.49 -0.93
C GLN A 150 29.71 21.09 -1.58
N MET A 151 30.88 20.64 -1.14
CA MET A 151 32.16 21.03 -1.73
C MET A 151 32.73 19.86 -2.53
N VAL A 152 32.91 20.06 -3.84
CA VAL A 152 33.51 19.04 -4.73
C VAL A 152 34.84 19.58 -5.22
N GLU A 153 35.93 18.91 -4.86
CA GLU A 153 37.30 19.35 -5.20
C GLU A 153 37.60 20.82 -4.81
N GLY A 154 36.96 21.32 -3.75
CA GLY A 154 37.10 22.70 -3.28
C GLY A 154 36.20 23.73 -3.97
N LEU A 155 35.34 23.32 -4.91
CA LEU A 155 34.31 24.17 -5.52
C LEU A 155 32.96 23.98 -4.82
N PRO A 156 32.28 25.07 -4.42
CA PRO A 156 30.94 24.97 -3.85
C PRO A 156 29.93 24.62 -4.94
N ILE A 157 29.18 23.56 -4.71
CA ILE A 157 28.06 23.12 -5.53
C ILE A 157 26.77 23.32 -4.73
N THR A 158 25.81 23.96 -5.35
CA THR A 158 24.45 24.16 -4.81
C THR A 158 23.45 23.50 -5.74
N ALA A 159 22.66 22.57 -5.21
CA ALA A 159 21.62 21.87 -5.94
C ALA A 159 20.25 22.12 -5.29
N THR A 160 19.33 22.73 -6.03
CA THR A 160 17.92 22.82 -5.63
C THR A 160 17.21 21.53 -6.00
N TYR A 161 16.39 20.98 -5.11
CA TYR A 161 15.63 19.76 -5.38
C TYR A 161 14.14 19.92 -5.08
N THR A 162 13.35 19.09 -5.76
CA THR A 162 11.92 18.88 -5.49
C THR A 162 11.66 17.37 -5.50
N LEU A 163 11.22 16.83 -4.37
CA LEU A 163 10.70 15.47 -4.26
C LEU A 163 9.18 15.55 -4.25
N ARG A 164 8.53 14.81 -5.15
CA ARG A 164 7.08 14.77 -5.27
C ARG A 164 6.58 13.35 -5.29
N THR A 165 5.55 13.07 -4.50
CA THR A 165 4.74 11.85 -4.65
C THR A 165 3.43 12.23 -5.34
N VAL A 166 2.99 11.36 -6.25
CA VAL A 166 1.80 11.56 -7.07
C VAL A 166 0.98 10.29 -7.01
N GLN A 167 -0.33 10.43 -6.79
CA GLN A 167 -1.26 9.31 -6.76
C GLN A 167 -1.25 8.61 -8.12
N GLY A 168 -0.95 7.31 -8.10
CA GLY A 168 -1.03 6.44 -9.27
C GLY A 168 -2.47 6.27 -9.79
N SER A 169 -2.62 5.67 -10.96
CA SER A 169 -3.94 5.24 -11.43
C SER A 169 -4.51 4.17 -10.50
N ILE A 170 -5.83 4.14 -10.36
CA ILE A 170 -6.53 3.07 -9.66
C ILE A 170 -7.20 2.20 -10.73
N SER A 171 -6.75 0.96 -10.83
CA SER A 171 -7.36 -0.07 -11.67
C SER A 171 -8.42 -0.82 -10.87
N GLU A 172 -9.56 -1.09 -11.49
CA GLU A 172 -10.65 -1.82 -10.83
C GLU A 172 -10.22 -3.24 -10.44
N SER A 173 -9.38 -3.88 -11.27
CA SER A 173 -8.85 -5.21 -10.96
C SER A 173 -7.55 -5.56 -11.69
N MET A 174 -6.72 -6.40 -11.05
CA MET A 174 -5.54 -7.02 -11.61
C MET A 174 -5.57 -8.53 -11.32
N PHE A 175 -5.35 -9.35 -12.36
CA PHE A 175 -5.21 -10.80 -12.19
C PHE A 175 -3.72 -11.17 -12.15
N LEU A 176 -3.25 -11.64 -11.00
CA LEU A 176 -1.85 -12.00 -10.76
C LEU A 176 -1.79 -13.29 -9.95
N ASN A 177 -0.88 -14.22 -10.30
CA ASN A 177 -0.68 -15.49 -9.58
C ASN A 177 -1.97 -16.29 -9.30
N ASN A 178 -2.89 -16.35 -10.27
CA ASN A 178 -4.20 -16.99 -10.15
C ASN A 178 -5.17 -16.35 -9.15
N GLU A 179 -4.88 -15.14 -8.67
CA GLU A 179 -5.72 -14.35 -7.78
C GLU A 179 -6.16 -13.06 -8.46
N ASN A 180 -7.39 -12.62 -8.17
CA ASN A 180 -7.92 -11.35 -8.67
C ASN A 180 -7.89 -10.31 -7.56
N TYR A 181 -7.02 -9.33 -7.71
CA TYR A 181 -6.93 -8.17 -6.82
C TYR A 181 -7.88 -7.10 -7.33
N THR A 182 -8.63 -6.45 -6.44
CA THR A 182 -9.50 -5.32 -6.78
C THR A 182 -8.94 -4.03 -6.20
N ASN A 183 -9.22 -2.88 -6.83
CA ASN A 183 -8.74 -1.56 -6.40
C ASN A 183 -7.21 -1.47 -6.34
N VAL A 184 -6.54 -1.81 -7.45
CA VAL A 184 -5.08 -1.85 -7.52
C VAL A 184 -4.53 -0.46 -7.84
N ILE A 185 -3.59 0.03 -7.04
CA ILE A 185 -2.85 1.26 -7.34
C ILE A 185 -1.70 0.91 -8.28
N GLU A 186 -1.65 1.55 -9.44
CA GLU A 186 -0.63 1.38 -10.46
C GLU A 186 0.19 2.67 -10.59
N SER A 187 1.52 2.54 -10.67
CA SER A 187 2.48 3.64 -10.81
C SER A 187 3.06 3.73 -12.21
#